data_AF-A0A2M7W321-F1
#
_entry.id   AF-A0A2M7W321-F1
#
_cell.length_a   1.000
_cell.length_b   1.000
_cell.length_c   1.000
_cell.angle_alpha   90.00
_cell.angle_beta   90.00
_cell.angle_gamma   90.00
#
_symmetry.space_group_name_H-M   'P 1'
#
loop_
_entity.id
_entity.type
_entity.pdbx_description
1 polymer ?
#
loop_
_entity_poly.entity_id
_entity_poly.type
_entity_poly.pdbx_seq_one_letter_code
_entity_poly.pdbx_strand_id
1 'polypeptide(L)' 'MMAAVKQTISFEDFEKIDIRVGTILSVEDVAGSDKLVKLQVDFGDFRRQILVGLKKERANPQEIVG' A
#
# COMPACT_ATOMS: atom_id res chain seq x y z
N MET A 1 -23.29 12.70 4.10
CA MET A 1 -23.67 11.74 5.17
C MET A 1 -22.46 11.54 6.07
N MET A 2 -22.59 11.70 7.39
CA MET A 2 -21.53 11.34 8.33
C MET A 2 -21.60 9.82 8.54
N ALA A 3 -20.50 9.11 8.28
CA ALA A 3 -20.43 7.68 8.54
C ALA A 3 -20.45 7.44 10.07
N ALA A 4 -21.25 6.49 10.53
CA ALA A 4 -21.24 6.09 11.94
C ALA A 4 -19.87 5.48 12.31
N VAL A 5 -19.40 5.75 13.53
CA VAL A 5 -18.17 5.17 14.06
C VAL A 5 -18.34 3.65 14.13
N LYS A 6 -17.40 2.92 13.52
CA LYS A 6 -17.42 1.45 13.55
C LYS A 6 -17.19 0.93 14.97
N GLN A 7 -17.77 -0.22 15.27
CA GLN A 7 -17.52 -0.92 16.54
C GLN A 7 -16.06 -1.36 16.65
N THR A 8 -15.55 -1.44 17.88
CA THR A 8 -14.22 -1.98 18.18
C THR A 8 -14.18 -3.48 17.91
N ILE A 9 -13.04 -3.96 17.44
CA ILE A 9 -12.77 -5.40 17.27
C ILE A 9 -12.02 -5.97 18.48
N SER A 10 -12.00 -7.29 18.60
CA SER A 10 -11.19 -7.97 19.62
C SER A 10 -9.69 -7.88 19.30
N PHE A 11 -8.84 -8.04 20.32
CA PHE A 11 -7.39 -8.12 20.11
C PHE A 11 -6.99 -9.36 19.30
N GLU A 12 -7.68 -10.48 19.49
CA GLU A 12 -7.47 -11.72 18.74
C GLU A 12 -7.71 -11.54 17.23
N ASP A 13 -8.66 -10.68 16.84
CA ASP A 13 -8.88 -10.37 15.42
C ASP A 13 -7.79 -9.49 14.83
N PHE A 14 -7.20 -8.60 15.64
CA PHE A 14 -6.05 -7.81 15.24
C PHE A 14 -4.80 -8.69 15.06
N GLU A 15 -4.57 -9.63 15.98
CA GLU A 15 -3.41 -10.54 15.95
C GLU A 15 -3.37 -11.43 14.70
N LYS A 16 -4.53 -11.74 14.09
CA LYS A 16 -4.61 -12.50 12.82
C LYS A 16 -4.05 -11.73 11.62
N ILE A 17 -3.82 -10.41 11.73
CA ILE A 17 -3.35 -9.57 10.63
C ILE A 17 -1.82 -9.52 10.63
N ASP A 18 -1.18 -10.06 9.58
CA ASP A 18 0.27 -9.96 9.39
C ASP A 18 0.63 -8.60 8.77
N ILE A 19 1.06 -7.66 9.62
CA ILE A 19 1.52 -6.33 9.24
C ILE A 19 3.06 -6.32 9.24
N ARG A 20 3.65 -6.01 8.09
CA ARG A 20 5.12 -5.99 7.92
C ARG A 20 5.62 -4.66 7.39
N VAL A 21 6.86 -4.35 7.75
CA VAL A 21 7.64 -3.25 7.17
C VAL A 21 8.41 -3.82 5.98
N GLY A 22 8.36 -3.12 4.86
CA GLY A 22 9.09 -3.47 3.65
C GLY A 22 9.62 -2.24 2.94
N THR A 23 10.67 -2.43 2.16
CA THR A 23 11.31 -1.39 1.35
C THR A 23 10.73 -1.38 -0.06
N ILE A 24 10.36 -0.21 -0.57
CA ILE A 24 9.88 -0.06 -1.95
C ILE A 24 11.09 -0.08 -2.88
N LEU A 25 11.15 -1.09 -3.75
CA LEU A 25 12.23 -1.26 -4.72
C LEU A 25 11.97 -0.54 -6.04
N SER A 26 10.72 -0.47 -6.47
CA SER A 26 10.33 0.22 -7.71
C SER A 26 8.88 0.68 -7.67
N VAL A 27 8.62 1.74 -8.44
CA VAL A 27 7.29 2.25 -8.74
C VAL A 27 7.12 2.27 -10.25
N GLU A 28 6.01 1.74 -10.74
CA GLU A 28 5.69 1.72 -12.18
C GLU A 28 4.25 2.21 -12.39
N ASP A 29 4.01 2.89 -13.50
CA ASP A 29 2.64 3.27 -13.87
C ASP A 29 1.82 2.05 -14.27
N VAL A 30 0.56 2.01 -13.83
CA VAL A 30 -0.39 0.99 -14.30
C VAL A 30 -1.01 1.48 -15.60
N ALA A 31 -0.77 0.75 -16.69
CA ALA A 31 -1.36 1.04 -17.99
C ALA A 31 -2.90 1.09 -17.88
N GLY A 32 -3.52 2.14 -18.44
CA GLY A 32 -4.96 2.34 -18.37
C GLY A 32 -5.49 2.87 -17.03
N SER A 33 -4.61 3.23 -16.08
CA SER A 33 -5.00 3.87 -14.83
C SER A 33 -4.38 5.25 -14.65
N ASP A 34 -5.24 6.23 -14.36
CA ASP A 34 -4.82 7.58 -13.98
C ASP A 34 -4.55 7.72 -12.48
N LYS A 35 -4.84 6.70 -11.68
CA LYS A 35 -4.80 6.78 -10.21
C LYS A 35 -3.85 5.76 -9.59
N LEU A 36 -3.59 4.64 -10.26
CA LEU A 36 -2.85 3.53 -9.70
C LEU A 36 -1.38 3.56 -10.16
N VAL A 37 -0.50 3.24 -9.22
CA VAL A 37 0.88 2.82 -9.48
C VAL A 37 1.09 1.42 -8.93
N LYS A 38 2.01 0.69 -9.54
CA LYS A 38 2.44 -0.64 -9.16
C LYS A 38 3.76 -0.52 -8.40
N LEU A 39 3.77 -1.00 -7.17
CA LEU A 39 4.96 -1.08 -6.32
C LEU A 39 5.52 -2.50 -6.34
N GLN A 40 6.84 -2.63 -6.37
CA GLN A 40 7.53 -3.83 -5.91
C GLN A 40 8.11 -3.55 -4.52
N VAL A 41 7.68 -4.33 -3.52
CA VAL A 41 8.10 -4.15 -2.13
C VAL A 41 8.86 -5.39 -1.67
N ASP A 42 10.01 -5.16 -1.05
CA ASP A 42 10.86 -6.18 -0.44
C ASP A 42 10.61 -6.25 1.06
N PHE A 43 10.28 -7.43 1.56
CA PHE A 43 10.12 -7.73 2.99
C PHE A 43 11.31 -8.50 3.56
N GLY A 44 12.38 -8.67 2.77
CA GLY A 44 13.61 -9.38 3.12
C GLY A 44 13.56 -10.86 2.74
N ASP A 45 12.52 -11.58 3.18
CA ASP A 45 12.29 -13.00 2.88
C ASP A 45 11.52 -13.22 1.57
N PHE A 46 10.64 -12.29 1.23
CA PHE A 46 9.90 -12.31 -0.03
C PHE A 46 9.65 -10.90 -0.59
N ARG A 47 9.27 -10.87 -1.86
CA ARG A 47 8.83 -9.66 -2.54
C ARG A 47 7.37 -9.77 -2.92
N ARG A 48 6.66 -8.65 -2.92
CA ARG A 48 5.27 -8.59 -3.33
C ARG A 48 5.00 -7.38 -4.21
N GLN A 49 4.17 -7.62 -5.22
CA GLN A 49 3.59 -6.57 -6.04
C GLN A 49 2.36 -5.99 -5.36
N ILE A 50 2.29 -4.67 -5.22
CA ILE A 50 1.16 -3.98 -4.58
C ILE A 50 0.68 -2.85 -5.50
N LEU A 51 -0.62 -2.83 -5.82
CA LEU A 51 -1.24 -1.71 -6.54
C LEU A 51 -1.78 -0.69 -5.55
N VAL A 52 -1.36 0.57 -5.69
CA VAL A 52 -1.76 1.65 -4.77
C VAL A 52 -2.29 2.85 -5.52
N GLY A 53 -3.32 3.49 -4.96
CA GLY A 53 -3.94 4.70 -5.50
C GLY A 53 -3.19 5.98 -5.20
N LEU A 54 -1.88 6.03 -5.44
CA LEU A 54 -1.00 7.14 -5.04
C LEU A 54 -0.62 8.08 -6.20
N LYS A 55 -0.98 7.75 -7.45
CA LYS A 55 -0.46 8.44 -8.65
C LYS A 55 -0.74 9.95 -8.66
N LYS A 56 -1.86 10.38 -8.08
CA LYS A 56 -2.28 11.79 -8.03
C LYS A 56 -1.95 12.50 -6.72
N GLU A 57 -1.50 11.78 -5.71
CA GLU A 57 -1.21 12.32 -4.37
C GLU A 57 0.18 12.98 -4.32
N ARG A 58 1.05 12.69 -5.28
CA ARG A 58 2.41 13.21 -5.36
C ARG A 58 2.72 13.69 -6.77
N ALA A 59 3.54 14.74 -6.88
CA ALA A 59 4.04 15.23 -8.16
C ALA A 59 4.97 14.20 -8.82
N ASN A 60 5.76 13.48 -8.03
CA ASN A 60 6.63 12.40 -8.51
C ASN A 60 6.47 11.14 -7.64
N PRO A 61 5.69 10.13 -8.07
CA PRO A 61 5.53 8.88 -7.34
C PRO A 61 6.84 8.10 -7.11
N GLN A 62 7.92 8.35 -7.86
CA GLN A 62 9.20 7.65 -7.70
C GLN A 62 9.96 8.05 -6.43
N GLU A 63 9.59 9.15 -5.78
CA GLU A 63 10.29 9.65 -4.59
C GLU A 63 10.14 8.73 -3.36
N ILE A 64 9.26 7.72 -3.44
CA ILE A 64 9.02 6.76 -2.36
C ILE A 64 9.88 5.48 -2.47
N VAL A 65 10.71 5.37 -3.51
CA VAL A 65 11.67 4.26 -3.63
C VAL A 65 12.79 4.46 -2.61
N GLY A 66 13.08 3.43 -1.80
CA GLY A 66 14.09 3.46 -0.74
C GLY A 66 13.59 2.92 0.60
#